data_AF-M8CF37-F1
#
_entry.id   AF-M8CF37-F1
#
_cell.length_a   1.000
_cell.length_b   1.000
_cell.length_c   1.000
_cell.angle_alpha   90.00
_cell.angle_beta   90.00
_cell.angle_gamma   90.00
#
_symmetry.space_group_name_H-M   'P 1'
#
loop_
_entity.id
_entity.type
_entity.pdbx_description
1 polymer ?
#
loop_
_entity_poly.entity_id
_entity_poly.type
_entity_poly.pdbx_seq_one_letter_code
_entity_poly.pdbx_strand_id
1 'polypeptide(L)'
;MVGFFRSGNLASRVFDRQFLSPRPGATVRFFLLPPAPLTLRIGDRGSALATVGSTKNTRSRKYIQVNTVRQFYENLVPSYTIYDIDCPDYSFRKFTDDGKYLVAFSRNHQDLIVYRPIWLTFSCHEECDAHDLPANAERFESFFKQLYSISLASSNEYICEDFFLYMEGHQYGLFATSTARSNESSVTEGAIHGVPSIEKITFYLVRLEDGAILDEKAFCNDFINLAHSIGAYLYEDLVCIVSLRYQTIHVLQIRDSGSLVEVRRIGAFCREDDELFLYSHGQLYDHFWNM
;
A
#
# COMPACT_ATOMS: atom_id res chain seq x y z
N MET A 1 -22.09 4.12 13.93
CA MET A 1 -21.91 2.95 13.04
C MET A 1 -20.97 3.40 11.91
N VAL A 2 -19.67 3.34 12.16
CA VAL A 2 -18.63 3.82 11.22
C VAL A 2 -17.90 2.57 10.74
N GLY A 3 -18.25 2.12 9.54
CA GLY A 3 -17.56 1.04 8.87
C GLY A 3 -16.27 1.58 8.26
N PHE A 4 -15.17 1.51 9.00
CA PHE A 4 -13.85 1.56 8.38
C PHE A 4 -13.70 0.29 7.55
N PHE A 5 -13.84 0.41 6.23
CA PHE A 5 -13.50 -0.67 5.31
C PHE A 5 -11.98 -0.85 5.36
N ARG A 6 -11.58 -1.86 6.13
CA ARG A 6 -10.18 -2.29 6.33
C ARG A 6 -9.81 -3.23 5.18
N SER A 7 -8.63 -3.06 4.58
CA SER A 7 -8.13 -3.91 3.48
C SER A 7 -8.34 -5.40 3.76
N GLY A 8 -8.87 -6.15 2.80
CA GLY A 8 -9.26 -7.55 2.97
C GLY A 8 -8.09 -8.54 3.14
N ASN A 9 -6.84 -8.09 3.02
CA ASN A 9 -5.68 -8.97 3.12
C ASN A 9 -5.02 -8.89 4.51
N LEU A 10 -5.00 -10.01 5.22
CA LEU A 10 -4.37 -10.13 6.53
C LEU A 10 -2.84 -10.02 6.46
N ALA A 11 -2.23 -10.41 5.34
CA ALA A 11 -0.78 -10.42 5.15
C ALA A 11 -0.22 -8.99 5.13
N SER A 12 -0.81 -8.08 4.33
CA SER A 12 -0.38 -6.67 4.27
C SER A 12 -0.46 -6.00 5.65
N ARG A 13 -1.48 -6.30 6.45
CA ARG A 13 -1.63 -5.78 7.82
C ARG A 13 -0.53 -6.24 8.79
N VAL A 14 -0.02 -7.47 8.64
CA VAL A 14 1.08 -7.98 9.48
C VAL A 14 2.41 -7.31 9.12
N PHE A 15 2.62 -7.01 7.82
CA PHE A 15 3.83 -6.38 7.32
C PHE A 15 3.86 -4.86 7.50
N ASP A 16 2.76 -4.14 7.26
CA ASP A 16 2.68 -2.68 7.42
C ASP A 16 3.02 -2.23 8.86
N ARG A 17 2.75 -3.09 9.86
CA ARG A 17 3.11 -2.83 11.26
C ARG A 17 4.59 -3.03 11.58
N GLN A 18 5.36 -3.66 10.70
CA GLN A 18 6.77 -4.00 10.94
C GLN A 18 7.75 -3.05 10.24
N PHE A 19 7.33 -2.37 9.18
CA PHE A 19 8.19 -1.43 8.44
C PHE A 19 8.20 0.01 8.99
N LEU A 20 7.33 0.36 9.94
CA LEU A 20 7.32 1.67 10.60
C LEU A 20 8.34 1.77 11.75
N SER A 21 9.63 1.52 11.47
CA SER A 21 10.76 2.10 12.20
C SER A 21 12.10 1.76 11.53
N PRO A 22 12.80 2.70 10.88
CA PRO A 22 14.19 2.49 10.56
C PRO A 22 15.04 2.99 11.72
N ARG A 23 15.60 2.07 12.49
CA ARG A 23 16.87 2.28 13.21
C ARG A 23 17.93 1.38 12.54
N PRO A 24 19.23 1.71 12.64
CA PRO A 24 20.29 0.85 12.11
C PRO A 24 20.16 -0.58 12.67
N GLY A 25 20.11 -1.60 11.82
CA GLY A 25 19.84 -3.01 12.18
C GLY A 25 18.43 -3.52 11.80
N ALA A 26 17.95 -3.17 10.61
CA ALA A 26 16.58 -3.45 10.17
C ALA A 26 16.22 -4.95 10.20
N THR A 27 15.11 -5.28 10.87
CA THR A 27 14.58 -6.64 11.01
C THR A 27 13.50 -6.89 9.95
N VAL A 28 13.71 -7.88 9.07
CA VAL A 28 12.66 -8.37 8.16
C VAL A 28 12.10 -9.66 8.73
N ARG A 29 10.80 -9.69 9.06
CA ARG A 29 10.14 -10.90 9.59
C ARG A 29 9.48 -11.66 8.44
N PHE A 30 9.66 -12.97 8.38
CA PHE A 30 9.22 -13.82 7.28
C PHE A 30 8.22 -14.90 7.71
N PHE A 31 7.40 -15.35 6.76
CA PHE A 31 6.57 -16.54 6.91
C PHE A 31 7.24 -17.74 6.22
N LEU A 32 7.67 -18.73 6.99
CA LEU A 32 7.69 -20.13 6.54
C LEU A 32 6.38 -20.81 6.93
N LEU A 33 5.72 -21.42 5.95
CA LEU A 33 4.69 -22.42 6.24
C LEU A 33 5.39 -23.74 6.63
N PRO A 34 5.11 -24.32 7.80
CA PRO A 34 5.61 -25.65 8.13
C PRO A 34 4.95 -26.69 7.20
N PRO A 35 5.65 -27.78 6.84
CA PRO A 35 5.02 -28.91 6.17
C PRO A 35 3.96 -29.52 7.11
N ALA A 36 2.80 -29.88 6.54
CA ALA A 36 1.67 -30.49 7.25
C ALA A 36 2.11 -31.64 8.18
N PRO A 37 1.45 -31.83 9.35
CA PRO A 37 2.04 -32.58 10.44
C PRO A 37 2.07 -34.08 10.14
N LEU A 38 3.26 -34.64 10.38
CA LEU A 38 3.42 -36.05 10.72
C LEU A 38 2.53 -36.37 11.93
N THR A 39 1.81 -37.48 11.84
CA THR A 39 0.92 -38.04 12.87
C THR A 39 1.57 -38.03 14.27
N LEU A 40 1.08 -37.15 15.14
CA LEU A 40 1.39 -37.13 16.56
C LEU A 40 0.48 -38.15 17.25
N ARG A 41 1.03 -39.34 17.58
CA ARG A 41 0.39 -40.27 18.51
C ARG A 41 0.48 -39.66 19.90
N ILE A 42 -0.67 -39.35 20.48
CA ILE A 42 -0.81 -38.97 21.90
C ILE A 42 -0.35 -40.17 22.75
N GLY A 43 0.76 -40.00 23.45
CA GLY A 43 1.16 -40.87 24.54
C GLY A 43 0.72 -40.25 25.86
N ASP A 44 -0.36 -40.77 26.45
CA ASP A 44 -0.77 -40.45 27.81
C ASP A 44 0.25 -41.01 28.81
N ARG A 45 0.75 -40.16 29.72
CA ARG A 45 1.50 -40.58 30.90
C ARG A 45 0.52 -40.96 32.01
N GLY A 46 0.48 -42.25 32.35
CA GLY A 46 -0.12 -42.78 33.57
C GLY A 46 0.61 -44.04 34.00
N SER A 47 1.18 -44.03 35.20
CA SER A 47 2.04 -45.07 35.77
C SER A 47 1.32 -46.34 36.24
N ALA A 48 2.06 -47.45 36.15
CA ALA A 48 2.05 -48.68 36.97
C ALA A 48 1.29 -49.94 36.47
N LEU A 49 2.13 -50.96 36.20
CA LEU A 49 2.02 -52.42 36.35
C LEU A 49 0.87 -53.24 35.71
N ALA A 50 1.33 -54.12 34.80
CA ALA A 50 0.99 -55.55 34.60
C ALA A 50 -0.48 -55.97 34.38
N THR A 51 -0.78 -56.54 33.20
CA THR A 51 -0.99 -58.00 32.97
C THR A 51 -1.55 -58.25 31.56
N VAL A 52 -1.14 -59.38 30.98
CA VAL A 52 -1.50 -59.98 29.68
C VAL A 52 -3.00 -60.33 29.56
N GLY A 53 -3.61 -60.13 28.38
CA GLY A 53 -4.74 -60.97 27.94
C GLY A 53 -5.81 -60.35 27.01
N SER A 54 -5.99 -61.01 25.85
CA SER A 54 -7.26 -61.26 25.13
C SER A 54 -7.80 -60.29 24.05
N THR A 55 -7.57 -60.74 22.80
CA THR A 55 -8.47 -60.88 21.64
C THR A 55 -9.83 -60.14 21.47
N LYS A 56 -10.00 -59.66 20.23
CA LYS A 56 -11.14 -59.82 19.26
C LYS A 56 -12.15 -58.67 19.03
N ASN A 57 -12.05 -58.14 17.80
CA ASN A 57 -13.09 -58.06 16.76
C ASN A 57 -14.22 -57.02 16.89
N THR A 58 -14.36 -56.11 15.92
CA THR A 58 -15.40 -56.17 14.87
C THR A 58 -15.39 -54.94 13.94
N ARG A 59 -15.63 -55.21 12.65
CA ARG A 59 -15.77 -54.26 11.53
C ARG A 59 -17.04 -53.43 11.65
N SER A 60 -16.99 -52.14 11.28
CA SER A 60 -18.14 -51.47 10.64
C SER A 60 -17.71 -50.28 9.77
N ARG A 61 -18.11 -50.38 8.49
CA ARG A 61 -18.48 -49.34 7.51
C ARG A 61 -17.51 -48.18 7.19
N LYS A 62 -17.00 -48.27 5.95
CA LYS A 62 -16.60 -47.17 5.05
C LYS A 62 -17.49 -45.93 5.22
N TYR A 63 -16.88 -44.79 5.51
CA TYR A 63 -17.37 -43.48 5.11
C TYR A 63 -16.24 -42.69 4.44
N ILE A 64 -16.67 -41.90 3.47
CA ILE A 64 -15.92 -41.11 2.51
C ILE A 64 -14.87 -40.25 3.22
N GLN A 65 -13.60 -40.50 2.96
CA GLN A 65 -12.49 -39.67 3.43
C GLN A 65 -12.46 -38.41 2.54
N VAL A 66 -13.33 -37.44 2.85
CA VAL A 66 -13.22 -36.10 2.28
C VAL A 66 -11.93 -35.50 2.83
N ASN A 67 -11.07 -35.06 1.91
CA ASN A 67 -9.71 -34.56 2.14
C ASN A 67 -9.68 -33.47 3.24
N THR A 68 -9.43 -33.84 4.49
CA THR A 68 -9.28 -32.95 5.67
C THR A 68 -7.94 -32.20 5.69
N VAL A 69 -7.30 -32.02 4.52
CA VAL A 69 -5.95 -31.45 4.41
C VAL A 69 -5.95 -29.93 4.26
N ARG A 70 -7.13 -29.28 4.26
CA ARG A 70 -7.24 -27.81 4.27
C ARG A 70 -7.84 -27.33 5.58
N GLN A 71 -7.10 -27.48 6.67
CA GLN A 71 -7.31 -26.58 7.80
C GLN A 71 -6.88 -25.19 7.34
N PHE A 72 -7.85 -24.30 7.15
CA PHE A 72 -7.54 -22.88 6.95
C PHE A 72 -6.84 -22.38 8.22
N TYR A 73 -5.67 -21.78 8.06
CA TYR A 73 -5.02 -21.08 9.15
C TYR A 73 -5.90 -19.89 9.55
N GLU A 74 -6.43 -19.88 10.77
CA GLU A 74 -7.18 -18.74 11.30
C GLU A 74 -6.27 -17.52 11.48
N ASN A 75 -4.99 -17.77 11.79
CA ASN A 75 -3.96 -16.75 11.91
C ASN A 75 -2.67 -17.27 11.28
N LEU A 76 -2.07 -16.46 10.40
CA LEU A 76 -0.68 -16.64 9.98
C LEU A 76 0.18 -15.80 10.91
N VAL A 77 1.14 -16.43 11.60
CA VAL A 77 2.19 -15.73 12.36
C VAL A 77 3.56 -15.94 11.69
N PRO A 78 4.45 -14.92 11.68
CA PRO A 78 5.81 -15.10 11.20
C PRO A 78 6.46 -16.27 11.95
N SER A 79 7.01 -17.21 11.21
CA SER A 79 7.63 -18.40 11.80
C SER A 79 9.14 -18.26 11.92
N TYR A 80 9.74 -17.30 11.20
CA TYR A 80 11.18 -17.08 11.23
C TYR A 80 11.53 -15.61 10.96
N THR A 81 12.61 -15.12 11.57
CA THR A 81 13.15 -13.78 11.35
C THR A 81 14.64 -13.90 11.06
N ILE A 82 15.06 -13.38 9.90
CA ILE A 82 16.48 -13.34 9.53
C ILE A 82 16.99 -11.94 9.89
N TYR A 83 18.11 -11.91 10.59
CA TYR A 83 18.77 -10.67 11.01
C TYR A 83 19.99 -10.41 10.13
N ASP A 84 20.49 -9.17 10.19
CA ASP A 84 21.75 -8.76 9.55
C ASP A 84 21.81 -9.02 8.03
N ILE A 85 20.66 -8.98 7.35
CA ILE A 85 20.61 -8.99 5.89
C ILE A 85 21.20 -7.69 5.36
N ASP A 86 22.15 -7.80 4.44
CA ASP A 86 22.66 -6.66 3.68
C ASP A 86 21.55 -6.13 2.77
N CYS A 87 20.93 -5.03 3.17
CA CYS A 87 19.79 -4.42 2.47
C CYS A 87 20.23 -3.16 1.74
N PRO A 88 19.71 -2.91 0.52
CA PRO A 88 20.00 -1.68 -0.17
C PRO A 88 19.47 -0.49 0.63
N ASP A 89 20.19 0.62 0.48
CA ASP A 89 19.99 1.84 1.25
C ASP A 89 18.84 2.68 0.69
N TYR A 90 17.64 2.10 0.78
CA TYR A 90 16.40 2.64 0.24
C TYR A 90 15.35 2.78 1.34
N SER A 91 14.42 3.71 1.12
CA SER A 91 13.23 3.85 1.95
C SER A 91 12.18 2.85 1.49
N PHE A 92 12.09 1.70 2.15
CA PHE A 92 11.06 0.70 1.87
C PHE A 92 9.70 1.18 2.36
N ARG A 93 8.71 1.22 1.46
CA ARG A 93 7.40 1.80 1.77
C ARG A 93 6.38 0.75 2.21
N LYS A 94 5.89 -0.06 1.29
CA LYS A 94 4.93 -1.14 1.58
C LYS A 94 4.87 -2.15 0.44
N PHE A 95 4.24 -3.28 0.73
CA PHE A 95 3.81 -4.24 -0.28
C PHE A 95 2.47 -3.80 -0.90
N THR A 96 2.23 -4.21 -2.13
CA THR A 96 0.85 -4.25 -2.64
C THR A 96 0.05 -5.30 -1.86
N ASP A 97 -1.27 -5.10 -1.74
CA ASP A 97 -2.11 -6.04 -0.98
C ASP A 97 -2.09 -7.45 -1.56
N ASP A 98 -1.82 -7.64 -2.85
CA ASP A 98 -1.64 -8.97 -3.46
C ASP A 98 -0.24 -9.58 -3.23
N GLY A 99 0.66 -8.85 -2.58
CA GLY A 99 2.03 -9.28 -2.28
C GLY A 99 2.94 -9.42 -3.51
N LYS A 100 2.51 -8.96 -4.70
CA LYS A 100 3.31 -9.08 -5.93
C LYS A 100 4.45 -8.08 -6.03
N TYR A 101 4.31 -6.93 -5.37
CA TYR A 101 5.27 -5.84 -5.47
C TYR A 101 5.63 -5.32 -4.08
N LEU A 102 6.92 -5.03 -3.89
CA LEU A 102 7.44 -4.22 -2.80
C LEU A 102 7.91 -2.88 -3.38
N VAL A 103 7.35 -1.79 -2.88
CA VAL A 103 7.67 -0.42 -3.33
C VAL A 103 8.69 0.21 -2.39
N ALA A 104 9.72 0.82 -2.96
CA ALA A 104 10.74 1.56 -2.24
C ALA A 104 11.10 2.87 -2.98
N PHE A 105 11.69 3.81 -2.26
CA PHE A 105 12.21 5.05 -2.80
C PHE A 105 13.71 5.15 -2.56
N SER A 106 14.42 5.77 -3.49
CA SER A 106 15.84 6.04 -3.31
C SER A 106 16.07 6.94 -2.10
N ARG A 107 17.28 6.90 -1.52
CA ARG A 107 17.66 7.74 -0.36
C ARG A 107 17.48 9.24 -0.61
N ASN A 108 17.68 9.70 -1.84
CA ASN A 108 17.47 11.10 -2.23
C ASN A 108 16.00 11.41 -2.58
N HIS A 109 15.09 10.45 -2.45
CA HIS A 109 13.67 10.57 -2.80
C HIS A 109 13.43 11.05 -4.23
N GLN A 110 14.20 10.55 -5.20
CA GLN A 110 14.04 10.90 -6.61
C GLN A 110 13.59 9.72 -7.48
N ASP A 111 13.98 8.51 -7.10
CA ASP A 111 13.69 7.30 -7.85
C ASP A 111 12.66 6.43 -7.12
N LEU A 112 11.73 5.90 -7.89
CA LEU A 112 10.86 4.80 -7.52
C LEU A 112 11.55 3.49 -7.88
N ILE A 113 11.73 2.63 -6.88
CA ILE A 113 12.25 1.27 -7.05
C ILE A 113 11.13 0.28 -6.73
N VAL A 114 10.89 -0.67 -7.62
CA VAL A 114 9.90 -1.73 -7.41
C VAL A 114 10.57 -3.09 -7.48
N TYR A 115 10.30 -3.90 -6.47
CA TYR A 115 10.80 -5.27 -6.35
C TYR A 115 9.66 -6.28 -6.51
N ARG A 116 9.98 -7.41 -7.13
CA ARG A 116 9.16 -8.62 -7.09
C ARG A 116 9.66 -9.52 -5.97
N PRO A 117 8.82 -9.83 -4.97
CA PRO A 117 9.12 -10.87 -4.00
C PRO A 117 9.21 -12.22 -4.72
N ILE A 118 10.34 -12.91 -4.58
CA ILE A 118 10.58 -14.24 -5.17
C ILE A 118 10.46 -15.36 -4.13
N TRP A 119 10.43 -15.01 -2.84
CA TRP A 119 10.27 -15.91 -1.69
C TRP A 119 11.19 -17.13 -1.72
N LEU A 120 12.25 -17.11 -0.92
CA LEU A 120 13.02 -18.32 -0.63
C LEU A 120 12.10 -19.39 -0.02
N THR A 121 11.80 -20.42 -0.78
CA THR A 121 11.07 -21.59 -0.30
C THR A 121 12.10 -22.62 0.14
N PHE A 122 12.23 -22.82 1.45
CA PHE A 122 13.01 -23.91 2.02
C PHE A 122 12.15 -24.70 2.99
N SER A 123 12.38 -26.00 3.08
CA SER A 123 11.68 -26.89 4.00
C SER A 123 12.70 -27.56 4.90
N CYS A 124 12.62 -27.34 6.22
CA CYS A 124 13.29 -28.18 7.20
C CYS A 124 12.39 -29.34 7.59
N HIS A 125 12.99 -30.52 7.76
CA HIS A 125 12.28 -31.72 8.18
C HIS A 125 12.24 -31.90 9.71
N GLU A 126 13.00 -31.10 10.47
CA GLU A 126 13.09 -31.10 11.94
C GLU A 126 13.06 -29.65 12.47
N GLU A 127 13.12 -29.44 13.80
CA GLU A 127 13.18 -28.09 14.41
C GLU A 127 14.32 -27.28 13.77
N CYS A 128 13.97 -26.41 12.82
CA CYS A 128 14.89 -25.54 12.07
C CYS A 128 15.78 -24.75 13.05
N ASP A 129 17.07 -25.03 13.06
CA ASP A 129 18.04 -24.12 13.68
C ASP A 129 18.44 -23.03 12.67
N ALA A 130 18.93 -21.89 13.16
CA ALA A 130 19.36 -20.78 12.29
C ALA A 130 20.44 -21.16 11.27
N HIS A 131 21.12 -22.31 11.48
CA HIS A 131 22.13 -22.88 10.61
C HIS A 131 21.57 -23.68 9.42
N ASP A 132 20.25 -23.90 9.34
CA ASP A 132 19.60 -24.65 8.26
C ASP A 132 19.17 -23.78 7.07
N LEU A 133 19.35 -22.46 7.17
CA LEU A 133 19.09 -21.54 6.06
C LEU A 133 20.12 -21.75 4.94
N PRO A 134 19.69 -21.73 3.66
CA PRO A 134 20.64 -21.82 2.56
C PRO A 134 21.56 -20.59 2.59
N ALA A 135 22.84 -20.77 2.26
CA ALA A 135 23.86 -19.73 2.38
C ALA A 135 23.57 -18.42 1.59
N ASN A 136 22.62 -18.44 0.65
CA ASN A 136 22.18 -17.24 -0.06
C ASN A 136 21.10 -16.45 0.70
N ALA A 137 20.51 -16.99 1.77
CA ALA A 137 19.46 -16.34 2.57
C ALA A 137 19.96 -15.11 3.37
N GLU A 138 21.26 -14.84 3.36
CA GLU A 138 21.86 -13.63 3.95
C GLU A 138 21.75 -12.40 3.03
N ARG A 139 21.31 -12.58 1.77
CA ARG A 139 21.22 -11.51 0.77
C ARG A 139 19.79 -11.07 0.51
N PHE A 140 19.57 -9.75 0.42
CA PHE A 140 18.27 -9.17 0.09
C PHE A 140 17.73 -9.68 -1.27
N GLU A 141 18.62 -9.83 -2.26
CA GLU A 141 18.26 -10.26 -3.61
C GLU A 141 17.72 -11.70 -3.68
N SER A 142 17.99 -12.50 -2.65
CA SER A 142 17.44 -13.86 -2.55
C SER A 142 15.94 -13.86 -2.24
N PHE A 143 15.41 -12.75 -1.70
CA PHE A 143 13.98 -12.59 -1.41
C PHE A 143 13.30 -11.65 -2.39
N PHE A 144 14.03 -10.69 -2.96
CA PHE A 144 13.47 -9.62 -3.76
C PHE A 144 14.28 -9.41 -5.03
N LYS A 145 13.63 -9.60 -6.17
CA LYS A 145 14.20 -9.25 -7.47
C LYS A 145 13.79 -7.83 -7.83
N GLN A 146 14.73 -6.91 -8.00
CA GLN A 146 14.42 -5.59 -8.55
C GLN A 146 13.84 -5.73 -9.96
N LEU A 147 12.66 -5.15 -10.19
CA LEU A 147 12.04 -5.12 -11.51
C LEU A 147 12.56 -3.92 -12.30
N TYR A 148 12.48 -2.74 -11.70
CA TYR A 148 12.90 -1.49 -12.31
C TYR A 148 13.24 -0.44 -11.26
N SER A 149 13.94 0.60 -11.71
CA SER A 149 14.16 1.86 -11.01
C SER A 149 13.91 2.99 -12.00
N ILE A 150 12.99 3.90 -11.68
CA ILE A 150 12.62 5.03 -12.54
C ILE A 150 12.69 6.34 -11.75
N SER A 151 13.13 7.42 -12.41
CA SER A 151 13.11 8.75 -11.81
C SER A 151 11.72 9.35 -11.90
N LEU A 152 11.11 9.67 -10.75
CA LEU A 152 9.83 10.39 -10.67
C LEU A 152 10.02 11.87 -10.37
N ALA A 153 11.10 12.21 -9.66
CA ALA A 153 11.41 13.58 -9.29
C ALA A 153 12.73 14.02 -9.91
N SER A 154 12.82 15.29 -10.30
CA SER A 154 14.04 15.89 -10.82
C SER A 154 14.32 17.24 -10.15
N SER A 155 15.57 17.69 -10.25
CA SER A 155 16.00 19.00 -9.74
C SER A 155 15.72 19.19 -8.24
N ASN A 156 14.78 20.09 -7.89
CA ASN A 156 14.39 20.44 -6.52
C ASN A 156 13.09 19.76 -6.06
N GLU A 157 12.56 18.83 -6.86
CA GLU A 157 11.42 17.99 -6.49
C GLU A 157 11.88 16.73 -5.74
N TYR A 158 11.03 16.27 -4.83
CA TYR A 158 11.22 15.03 -4.09
C TYR A 158 9.91 14.22 -4.11
N ILE A 159 10.02 12.91 -4.17
CA ILE A 159 8.91 11.98 -3.96
C ILE A 159 8.36 12.19 -2.55
N CYS A 160 7.04 12.37 -2.46
CA CYS A 160 6.33 12.44 -1.20
C CYS A 160 6.30 11.04 -0.58
N GLU A 161 7.28 10.72 0.27
CA GLU A 161 7.49 9.38 0.82
C GLU A 161 6.26 8.78 1.52
N ASP A 162 5.38 9.64 2.04
CA ASP A 162 4.18 9.21 2.74
C ASP A 162 2.96 8.92 1.85
N PHE A 163 3.07 9.19 0.56
CA PHE A 163 1.98 9.07 -0.40
C PHE A 163 2.24 7.95 -1.42
N PHE A 164 1.39 6.93 -1.36
CA PHE A 164 1.33 5.88 -2.39
C PHE A 164 -0.02 5.18 -2.34
N LEU A 165 -0.80 5.35 -3.42
CA LEU A 165 -2.08 4.67 -3.63
C LEU A 165 -1.97 3.73 -4.84
N TYR A 166 -2.80 2.71 -4.91
CA TYR A 166 -2.87 1.81 -6.08
C TYR A 166 -4.29 1.30 -6.26
N MET A 167 -4.65 1.00 -7.50
CA MET A 167 -5.96 0.44 -7.83
C MET A 167 -6.11 -0.98 -7.28
N GLU A 168 -7.35 -1.42 -7.06
CA GLU A 168 -7.64 -2.79 -6.60
C GLU A 168 -7.13 -3.86 -7.57
N GLY A 169 -7.11 -3.57 -8.88
CA GLY A 169 -6.49 -4.45 -9.88
C GLY A 169 -4.96 -4.50 -9.83
N HIS A 170 -4.32 -3.69 -8.98
CA HIS A 170 -2.86 -3.57 -8.79
C HIS A 170 -2.06 -3.34 -10.09
N GLN A 171 -2.72 -2.84 -11.14
CA GLN A 171 -2.09 -2.55 -12.43
C GLN A 171 -1.37 -1.20 -12.38
N TYR A 172 -1.97 -0.22 -11.71
CA TYR A 172 -1.47 1.15 -11.62
C TYR A 172 -1.26 1.59 -10.18
N GLY A 173 -0.17 2.32 -9.97
CA GLY A 173 0.15 3.04 -8.75
C GLY A 173 0.10 4.55 -8.98
N LEU A 174 -0.42 5.28 -8.00
CA LEU A 174 -0.43 6.73 -7.95
C LEU A 174 0.63 7.20 -6.95
N PHE A 175 1.59 7.95 -7.46
CA PHE A 175 2.71 8.54 -6.71
C PHE A 175 2.61 10.06 -6.77
N ALA A 176 3.32 10.74 -5.88
CA ALA A 176 3.39 12.20 -5.92
C ALA A 176 4.81 12.69 -5.67
N THR A 177 5.16 13.80 -6.34
CA THR A 177 6.34 14.60 -6.05
C THR A 177 5.93 16.00 -5.64
N SER A 178 6.81 16.67 -4.92
CA SER A 178 6.64 18.07 -4.56
C SER A 178 7.98 18.79 -4.50
N THR A 179 8.00 20.06 -4.87
CA THR A 179 9.10 20.96 -4.47
C THR A 179 9.08 21.22 -2.96
N ALA A 180 10.19 21.74 -2.43
CA ALA A 180 10.23 22.20 -1.05
C ALA A 180 9.19 23.31 -0.81
N ARG A 181 8.62 23.34 0.39
CA ARG A 181 7.65 24.38 0.79
C ARG A 181 8.28 25.75 0.70
N SER A 182 7.62 26.67 0.01
CA SER A 182 7.97 28.09 0.02
C SER A 182 7.16 28.82 1.10
N ASN A 183 7.82 29.60 1.95
CA ASN A 183 7.13 30.46 2.93
C ASN A 183 6.55 31.74 2.31
N GLU A 184 6.82 31.99 1.03
CA GLU A 184 6.30 33.13 0.29
C GLU A 184 4.83 32.89 -0.08
N SER A 185 3.91 33.38 0.75
CA SER A 185 2.49 33.43 0.43
C SER A 185 2.23 34.63 -0.49
N SER A 186 2.56 34.52 -1.78
CA SER A 186 2.11 35.51 -2.75
C SER A 186 0.58 35.58 -2.74
N VAL A 187 0.02 36.78 -2.67
CA VAL A 187 -1.43 37.00 -2.76
C VAL A 187 -1.83 36.62 -4.18
N THR A 188 -2.34 35.40 -4.33
CA THR A 188 -2.84 34.85 -5.58
C THR A 188 -4.36 34.87 -5.52
N GLU A 189 -5.00 35.32 -6.60
CA GLU A 189 -6.45 35.37 -6.69
C GLU A 189 -7.06 33.98 -6.43
N GLY A 190 -8.10 33.92 -5.60
CA GLY A 190 -8.76 32.67 -5.20
C GLY A 190 -8.03 31.85 -4.12
N ALA A 191 -6.81 32.20 -3.71
CA ALA A 191 -6.10 31.49 -2.65
C ALA A 191 -6.54 31.93 -1.25
N ILE A 192 -6.71 30.98 -0.32
CA ILE A 192 -6.96 31.28 1.09
C ILE A 192 -5.71 31.92 1.72
N HIS A 193 -5.92 33.07 2.38
CA HIS A 193 -4.87 33.74 3.14
C HIS A 193 -4.37 32.87 4.31
N GLY A 194 -3.05 32.73 4.44
CA GLY A 194 -2.41 31.98 5.53
C GLY A 194 -2.26 30.48 5.27
N VAL A 195 -2.77 29.94 4.16
CA VAL A 195 -2.44 28.57 3.73
C VAL A 195 -1.08 28.58 3.02
N PRO A 196 -0.15 27.66 3.35
CA PRO A 196 1.15 27.58 2.69
C PRO A 196 1.05 27.37 1.17
N SER A 197 2.16 27.58 0.47
CA SER A 197 2.30 27.30 -0.97
C SER A 197 3.40 26.26 -1.19
N ILE A 198 3.12 25.28 -2.04
CA ILE A 198 4.14 24.46 -2.69
C ILE A 198 4.11 24.85 -4.17
N GLU A 199 5.28 25.25 -4.69
CA GLU A 199 5.41 25.75 -6.06
C GLU A 199 4.86 24.74 -7.07
N LYS A 200 5.18 23.45 -6.90
CA LYS A 200 4.71 22.38 -7.78
C LYS A 200 4.52 21.08 -7.01
N ILE A 201 3.34 20.49 -7.17
CA ILE A 201 2.98 19.14 -6.71
C ILE A 201 2.54 18.36 -7.94
N THR A 202 3.14 17.22 -8.21
CA THR A 202 2.81 16.41 -9.39
C THR A 202 2.38 15.02 -8.96
N PHE A 203 1.22 14.57 -9.42
CA PHE A 203 0.78 13.19 -9.28
C PHE A 203 1.16 12.40 -10.53
N TYR A 204 1.77 11.24 -10.36
CA TYR A 204 2.18 10.36 -11.45
C TYR A 204 1.37 9.06 -11.41
N LEU A 205 0.78 8.70 -12.54
CA LEU A 205 0.19 7.39 -12.76
C LEU A 205 1.26 6.47 -13.36
N VAL A 206 1.65 5.44 -12.62
CA VAL A 206 2.71 4.51 -13.01
C VAL A 206 2.15 3.10 -13.13
N ARG A 207 2.52 2.39 -14.19
CA ARG A 207 2.23 0.96 -14.33
C ARG A 207 3.19 0.15 -13.46
N LEU A 208 2.63 -0.64 -12.53
CA LEU A 208 3.43 -1.38 -11.55
C LEU A 208 4.21 -2.57 -12.14
N GLU A 209 3.83 -3.03 -13.34
CA GLU A 209 4.48 -4.15 -14.00
C GLU A 209 5.88 -3.82 -14.53
N ASP A 210 6.02 -2.67 -15.18
CA ASP A 210 7.21 -2.29 -15.96
C ASP A 210 7.76 -0.89 -15.61
N GLY A 211 7.08 -0.12 -14.77
CA GLY A 211 7.50 1.23 -14.38
C GLY A 211 7.19 2.29 -15.44
N ALA A 212 6.36 2.01 -16.43
CA ALA A 212 5.95 3.02 -17.39
C ALA A 212 5.15 4.13 -16.68
N ILE A 213 5.64 5.37 -16.77
CA ILE A 213 4.87 6.57 -16.40
C ILE A 213 3.85 6.80 -17.51
N LEU A 214 2.57 6.69 -17.17
CA LEU A 214 1.47 6.72 -18.15
C LEU A 214 0.87 8.12 -18.29
N ASP A 215 0.74 8.83 -17.17
CA ASP A 215 0.18 10.17 -17.15
C ASP A 215 0.62 10.93 -15.88
N GLU A 216 0.45 12.26 -15.92
CA GLU A 216 0.76 13.14 -14.80
C GLU A 216 -0.28 14.26 -14.63
N LYS A 217 -0.51 14.68 -13.38
CA LYS A 217 -1.30 15.87 -13.06
C LYS A 217 -0.52 16.76 -12.12
N ALA A 218 -0.11 17.92 -12.62
CA ALA A 218 0.56 18.95 -11.84
C ALA A 218 -0.42 19.97 -11.25
N PHE A 219 -0.15 20.39 -10.02
CA PHE A 219 -0.77 21.49 -9.30
C PHE A 219 0.32 22.50 -8.95
N CYS A 220 0.13 23.74 -9.39
CA CYS A 220 1.12 24.80 -9.20
C CYS A 220 0.64 25.77 -8.12
N ASN A 221 1.56 26.21 -7.26
CA ASN A 221 1.30 27.16 -6.17
C ASN A 221 0.12 26.74 -5.29
N ASP A 222 0.01 25.45 -4.99
CA ASP A 222 -1.09 24.88 -4.22
C ASP A 222 -0.57 24.24 -2.92
N PHE A 223 -1.49 23.85 -2.05
CA PHE A 223 -1.21 23.04 -0.89
C PHE A 223 -2.15 21.85 -0.83
N ILE A 224 -1.60 20.68 -1.11
CA ILE A 224 -2.27 19.38 -1.00
C ILE A 224 -1.56 18.62 0.12
N ASN A 225 -2.30 18.22 1.16
CA ASN A 225 -1.70 17.55 2.31
C ASN A 225 -1.46 16.06 2.03
N LEU A 226 -0.30 15.72 1.49
CA LEU A 226 0.05 14.34 1.14
C LEU A 226 0.53 13.49 2.32
N ALA A 227 0.72 14.08 3.50
CA ALA A 227 1.10 13.33 4.70
C ALA A 227 0.03 12.29 5.02
N HIS A 228 0.45 11.04 5.18
CA HIS A 228 -0.43 9.89 5.39
C HIS A 228 -1.57 9.75 4.37
N SER A 229 -1.37 10.27 3.14
CA SER A 229 -2.38 10.25 2.07
C SER A 229 -3.70 10.94 2.43
N ILE A 230 -3.70 11.95 3.32
CA ILE A 230 -4.93 12.62 3.76
C ILE A 230 -5.56 13.48 2.65
N GLY A 231 -4.73 14.11 1.83
CA GLY A 231 -5.13 15.06 0.79
C GLY A 231 -5.49 14.42 -0.54
N ALA A 232 -5.36 13.10 -0.68
CA ALA A 232 -5.80 12.40 -1.88
C ALA A 232 -6.30 10.99 -1.55
N TYR A 233 -7.42 10.60 -2.16
CA TYR A 233 -8.09 9.32 -1.91
C TYR A 233 -8.42 8.64 -3.23
N LEU A 234 -8.33 7.32 -3.26
CA LEU A 234 -8.65 6.49 -4.42
C LEU A 234 -9.78 5.53 -4.04
N TYR A 235 -10.84 5.55 -4.84
CA TYR A 235 -11.96 4.61 -4.76
C TYR A 235 -12.21 4.02 -6.15
N GLU A 236 -12.01 2.71 -6.28
CA GLU A 236 -12.06 2.01 -7.57
C GLU A 236 -11.12 2.66 -8.60
N ASP A 237 -11.66 3.45 -9.53
CA ASP A 237 -10.94 4.20 -10.55
C ASP A 237 -11.01 5.73 -10.36
N LEU A 238 -11.68 6.22 -9.32
CA LEU A 238 -11.82 7.64 -9.02
C LEU A 238 -10.80 8.10 -7.97
N VAL A 239 -10.04 9.13 -8.32
CA VAL A 239 -9.10 9.82 -7.45
C VAL A 239 -9.69 11.17 -7.05
N CYS A 240 -9.87 11.39 -5.76
CA CYS A 240 -10.22 12.70 -5.20
C CYS A 240 -8.95 13.35 -4.64
N ILE A 241 -8.65 14.58 -5.06
CA ILE A 241 -7.49 15.36 -4.59
C ILE A 241 -8.01 16.67 -3.99
N VAL A 242 -7.64 16.96 -2.75
CA VAL A 242 -8.10 18.15 -2.01
C VAL A 242 -7.04 19.24 -2.06
N SER A 243 -7.31 20.25 -2.89
CA SER A 243 -6.61 21.54 -2.89
C SER A 243 -7.08 22.36 -1.69
N LEU A 244 -6.23 22.44 -0.66
CA LEU A 244 -6.57 23.22 0.54
C LEU A 244 -6.41 24.71 0.28
N ARG A 245 -5.45 25.12 -0.57
CA ARG A 245 -5.21 26.55 -0.83
C ARG A 245 -6.34 27.17 -1.63
N TYR A 246 -6.97 26.42 -2.53
CA TYR A 246 -8.07 26.90 -3.38
C TYR A 246 -9.44 26.33 -3.00
N GLN A 247 -9.58 25.69 -1.84
CA GLN A 247 -10.84 25.06 -1.37
C GLN A 247 -11.52 24.20 -2.43
N THR A 248 -10.73 23.43 -3.18
CA THR A 248 -11.21 22.72 -4.35
C THR A 248 -10.94 21.22 -4.23
N ILE A 249 -11.94 20.40 -4.53
CA ILE A 249 -11.81 18.96 -4.69
C ILE A 249 -11.76 18.67 -6.19
N HIS A 250 -10.63 18.13 -6.63
CA HIS A 250 -10.46 17.62 -7.98
C HIS A 250 -10.83 16.14 -7.99
N VAL A 251 -11.77 15.76 -8.84
CA VAL A 251 -12.15 14.37 -9.07
C VAL A 251 -11.60 13.97 -10.42
N LEU A 252 -10.66 13.04 -10.40
CA LEU A 252 -10.04 12.45 -11.58
C LEU A 252 -10.47 11.00 -11.72
N GLN A 253 -10.54 10.50 -12.93
CA GLN A 253 -10.80 9.10 -13.23
C GLN A 253 -9.59 8.51 -13.95
N ILE A 254 -9.06 7.40 -13.41
CA ILE A 254 -8.04 6.58 -14.04
C ILE A 254 -8.73 5.71 -15.09
N ARG A 255 -8.35 5.86 -16.36
CA ARG A 255 -8.89 5.03 -17.45
C ARG A 255 -8.03 3.79 -17.64
N ASP A 256 -8.64 2.73 -18.17
CA ASP A 256 -7.94 1.50 -18.60
C ASP A 256 -6.85 1.76 -19.66
N SER A 257 -6.94 2.89 -20.37
CA SER A 257 -5.90 3.36 -21.30
C SER A 257 -4.64 3.87 -20.61
N GLY A 258 -4.66 4.05 -19.28
CA GLY A 258 -3.56 4.63 -18.50
C GLY A 258 -3.56 6.15 -18.47
N SER A 259 -4.72 6.81 -18.58
CA SER A 259 -4.82 8.28 -18.52
C SER A 259 -5.58 8.76 -17.28
N LEU A 260 -5.17 9.90 -16.73
CA LEU A 260 -5.79 10.64 -15.64
C LEU A 260 -6.71 11.74 -16.19
N VAL A 261 -8.02 11.50 -16.17
CA VAL A 261 -9.00 12.46 -16.70
C VAL A 261 -9.69 13.20 -15.57
N GLU A 262 -9.57 14.53 -15.49
CA GLU A 262 -10.36 15.35 -14.56
C GLU A 262 -11.82 15.33 -15.00
N VAL A 263 -12.68 14.65 -14.22
CA VAL A 263 -14.10 14.47 -14.54
C VAL A 263 -15.00 15.46 -13.80
N ARG A 264 -14.52 16.00 -12.67
CA ARG A 264 -15.25 17.02 -11.91
C ARG A 264 -14.31 17.87 -11.08
N ARG A 265 -14.67 19.13 -10.90
CA ARG A 265 -14.08 20.04 -9.92
C ARG A 265 -15.18 20.57 -9.02
N ILE A 266 -14.98 20.52 -7.71
CA ILE A 266 -15.94 21.01 -6.71
C ILE A 266 -15.23 22.07 -5.89
N GLY A 267 -15.64 23.33 -6.01
CA GLY A 267 -15.02 24.45 -5.31
C GLY A 267 -16.07 25.45 -4.85
N ALA A 268 -15.88 26.72 -5.17
CA ALA A 268 -16.88 27.78 -4.93
C ALA A 268 -18.26 27.44 -5.54
N PHE A 269 -18.25 26.72 -6.66
CA PHE A 269 -19.42 26.23 -7.36
C PHE A 269 -19.43 24.70 -7.34
N CYS A 270 -20.61 24.14 -7.09
CA CYS A 270 -20.83 22.69 -7.03
C CYS A 270 -21.28 22.12 -8.38
N ARG A 271 -21.84 22.97 -9.24
CA ARG A 271 -22.28 22.68 -10.61
C ARG A 271 -21.67 23.68 -11.58
N GLU A 272 -21.55 23.26 -12.84
CA GLU A 272 -20.95 24.07 -13.91
C GLU A 272 -21.80 25.31 -14.24
N ASP A 273 -23.09 25.28 -13.97
CA ASP A 273 -24.06 26.34 -14.25
C ASP A 273 -24.35 27.26 -13.04
N ASP A 274 -23.77 27.00 -11.87
CA ASP A 274 -24.06 27.77 -10.65
C ASP A 274 -23.73 29.28 -10.82
N GLU A 275 -22.66 29.62 -11.54
CA GLU A 275 -22.32 31.01 -11.85
C GLU A 275 -23.44 31.72 -12.61
N LEU A 276 -23.98 31.07 -13.66
CA LEU A 276 -25.07 31.61 -14.47
C LEU A 276 -26.33 31.83 -13.63
N PHE A 277 -26.65 30.87 -12.75
CA PHE A 277 -27.77 31.00 -11.82
C PHE A 277 -27.59 32.17 -10.85
N LEU A 278 -26.38 32.40 -10.31
CA LEU A 278 -26.13 33.48 -9.38
C LEU A 278 -26.16 34.86 -10.07
N TYR A 279 -25.59 34.97 -11.28
CA TYR A 279 -25.65 36.20 -12.07
C TYR A 279 -27.09 36.56 -12.48
N SER A 280 -27.90 35.57 -12.86
CA SER A 280 -29.30 35.82 -13.27
C SER A 280 -30.18 36.30 -12.10
N HIS A 281 -29.85 35.92 -10.86
CA HIS A 281 -30.59 36.34 -9.66
C HIS A 281 -30.01 37.61 -9.01
N GLY A 282 -28.73 37.91 -9.20
CA GLY A 282 -28.12 39.17 -8.74
C GLY A 282 -28.70 40.41 -9.43
N GLN A 283 -28.98 40.32 -10.74
CA GLN A 283 -29.59 41.42 -11.51
C GLN A 283 -31.03 41.76 -11.08
N LEU A 284 -31.76 40.82 -10.48
CA LEU A 284 -33.12 41.06 -9.98
C LEU A 284 -33.14 41.90 -8.69
N TYR A 285 -32.09 41.83 -7.87
CA TYR A 285 -32.00 42.61 -6.63
C TYR A 285 -31.53 44.05 -6.87
N ASP A 286 -30.63 44.30 -7.82
CA ASP A 286 -30.19 45.66 -8.16
C ASP A 286 -31.30 46.51 -8.82
N HIS A 287 -32.30 45.87 -9.42
CA HIS A 287 -33.48 46.56 -9.95
C HIS A 287 -34.57 46.82 -8.90
N PHE A 288 -34.58 46.10 -7.78
CA PHE A 288 -35.62 46.24 -6.74
C PHE A 288 -35.28 47.32 -5.69
N TRP A 289 -34.00 47.68 -5.54
CA TRP A 289 -33.53 48.76 -4.64
C TRP A 289 -33.27 50.11 -5.35
N ASN A 290 -33.40 50.15 -6.68
CA ASN A 290 -33.29 51.37 -7.49
C ASN A 290 -34.65 51.90 -8.00
N MET A 291 -35.76 51.45 -7.39
CA MET A 291 -37.11 52.06 -7.52
C MET A 291 -37.58 52.58 -6.17
#